data_AF-A0A1F8N3V0-F1
#
_entry.id   AF-A0A1F8N3V0-F1
#
_cell.length_a   1.000
_cell.length_b   1.000
_cell.length_c   1.000
_cell.angle_alpha   90.00
_cell.angle_beta   90.00
_cell.angle_gamma   90.00
#
_symmetry.space_group_name_H-M   'P 1'
#
loop_
_entity.id
_entity.type
_entity.pdbx_description
1 polymer ?
#
loop_
_entity_poly.entity_id
_entity_poly.type
_entity_poly.pdbx_seq_one_letter_code
_entity_poly.pdbx_strand_id
1 'polypeptide(L)'
;MRIAVSATGPSLDAEVDPRFGRCQYFIIVDPQTLEFETVDNVNISASGGAGIATAQMMANKGVQVVLTGNTGPNAYQTLTAAGIQVVSGVSGTVKDAIQGYKAGKFQSSSQPNVPGHFGMGGGVGGGMGMGPGMGRGMGGGVGRGRGMGVIPSEGYPPQPPSPERELESLKSQSQALAQQLSEIQRRIEELEKKAG
;
A
#
# COMPACT_ATOMS: atom_id res chain seq x y z
N MET A 1 -6.05 -20.16 -20.26
CA MET A 1 -6.17 -18.76 -19.74
C MET A 1 -5.29 -18.68 -18.49
N ARG A 2 -4.62 -17.56 -18.19
CA ARG A 2 -3.75 -17.49 -16.99
C ARG A 2 -4.24 -16.47 -15.96
N ILE A 3 -4.46 -16.95 -14.73
CA ILE A 3 -4.80 -16.14 -13.56
C ILE A 3 -3.61 -16.12 -12.62
N ALA A 4 -3.17 -14.95 -12.18
CA ALA A 4 -2.20 -14.80 -11.09
C ALA A 4 -2.92 -14.41 -9.80
N VAL A 5 -2.58 -15.07 -8.70
CA VAL A 5 -3.09 -14.74 -7.36
C VAL A 5 -1.93 -14.32 -6.48
N SER A 6 -2.01 -13.14 -5.85
CA SER A 6 -1.02 -12.73 -4.85
C SER A 6 -1.11 -13.64 -3.63
N ALA A 7 0.00 -14.19 -3.16
CA ALA A 7 0.00 -15.20 -2.10
C ALA A 7 1.07 -14.95 -1.04
N THR A 8 0.77 -15.33 0.20
CA THR A 8 1.71 -15.29 1.31
C THR A 8 2.64 -16.52 1.35
N GLY A 9 2.33 -17.56 0.57
CA GLY A 9 3.11 -18.79 0.48
C GLY A 9 3.02 -19.46 -0.90
N PRO A 10 3.82 -20.51 -1.15
CA PRO A 10 4.01 -21.12 -2.47
C PRO A 10 2.99 -22.23 -2.80
N SER A 11 1.77 -22.16 -2.25
CA SER A 11 0.75 -23.22 -2.44
C SER A 11 -0.66 -22.65 -2.58
N LEU A 12 -1.58 -23.49 -3.06
CA LEU A 12 -3.00 -23.15 -3.20
C LEU A 12 -3.71 -22.96 -1.86
N ASP A 13 -3.16 -23.51 -0.77
CA ASP A 13 -3.71 -23.37 0.58
C ASP A 13 -3.16 -22.12 1.30
N ALA A 14 -2.22 -21.40 0.68
CA ALA A 14 -1.74 -20.13 1.21
C ALA A 14 -2.83 -19.05 1.15
N GLU A 15 -2.74 -18.08 2.05
CA GLU A 15 -3.62 -16.92 2.06
C GLU A 15 -3.27 -15.96 0.91
N VAL A 16 -4.29 -15.27 0.40
CA VAL A 16 -4.11 -14.18 -0.55
C VAL A 16 -3.35 -13.03 0.13
N ASP A 17 -2.22 -12.60 -0.44
CA ASP A 17 -1.47 -11.47 0.12
C ASP A 17 -2.23 -10.16 -0.16
N PRO A 18 -2.43 -9.32 0.85
CA PRO A 18 -3.12 -8.05 0.69
C PRO A 18 -2.38 -7.03 -0.17
N ARG A 19 -1.11 -7.24 -0.53
CA ARG A 19 -0.27 -6.27 -1.27
C ARG A 19 0.11 -6.85 -2.62
N PHE A 20 -0.45 -6.34 -3.71
CA PHE A 20 -0.06 -6.81 -5.06
C PHE A 20 1.45 -6.64 -5.34
N GLY A 21 1.96 -5.41 -5.29
CA GLY A 21 3.34 -5.13 -5.73
C GLY A 21 4.43 -5.68 -4.81
N ARG A 22 4.06 -6.13 -3.61
CA ARG A 22 4.97 -6.56 -2.54
C ARG A 22 4.50 -7.85 -1.87
N CYS A 23 3.69 -8.65 -2.55
CA CYS A 23 3.43 -10.00 -2.08
C CYS A 23 4.71 -10.82 -2.16
N GLN A 24 4.78 -11.90 -1.40
CA GLN A 24 5.92 -12.81 -1.44
C GLN A 24 5.92 -13.67 -2.70
N TYR A 25 4.74 -14.18 -3.06
CA TYR A 25 4.57 -15.11 -4.16
C TYR A 25 3.40 -14.71 -5.06
N PHE A 26 3.44 -15.20 -6.30
CA PHE A 26 2.28 -15.34 -7.17
C PHE A 26 2.04 -16.81 -7.49
N ILE A 27 0.80 -17.25 -7.37
CA ILE A 27 0.36 -18.52 -7.92
C ILE A 27 -0.29 -18.24 -9.27
N ILE A 28 0.34 -18.71 -10.35
CA ILE A 28 -0.18 -18.54 -11.70
C ILE A 28 -0.80 -19.86 -12.14
N VAL A 29 -2.10 -19.85 -12.38
CA VAL A 29 -2.91 -21.05 -12.60
C VAL A 29 -3.71 -20.93 -13.90
N ASP A 30 -3.89 -22.06 -14.59
CA ASP A 30 -4.96 -22.21 -15.55
C ASP A 30 -6.24 -22.69 -14.84
N PRO A 31 -7.32 -21.91 -14.80
CA PRO A 31 -8.53 -22.26 -14.05
C PRO A 31 -9.30 -23.45 -14.63
N GLN A 32 -9.01 -23.86 -15.88
CA GLN A 32 -9.62 -25.03 -16.51
C GLN A 32 -8.93 -26.31 -16.07
N THR A 33 -7.59 -26.36 -16.08
CA THR A 33 -6.81 -27.57 -15.74
C THR A 33 -6.39 -27.62 -14.27
N LEU A 34 -6.38 -26.47 -13.58
CA LEU A 34 -5.79 -26.27 -12.25
C LEU A 34 -4.27 -26.51 -12.17
N GLU A 35 -3.61 -26.64 -13.32
CA GLU A 35 -2.15 -26.61 -13.36
C GLU A 35 -1.67 -25.22 -12.95
N PHE A 36 -0.73 -25.18 -12.00
CA PHE A 36 -0.19 -23.94 -11.48
C PHE A 36 1.33 -23.96 -11.40
N GLU A 37 1.92 -22.79 -11.53
CA GLU A 37 3.31 -22.51 -11.15
C GLU A 37 3.33 -21.50 -10.00
N THR A 38 4.35 -21.61 -9.16
CA THR A 38 4.64 -20.60 -8.14
C THR A 38 5.76 -19.71 -8.64
N VAL A 39 5.61 -18.40 -8.44
CA VAL A 39 6.58 -17.39 -8.85
C VAL A 39 6.94 -16.53 -7.65
N ASP A 40 8.23 -16.46 -7.31
CA ASP A 40 8.73 -15.53 -6.31
C ASP A 40 8.66 -14.09 -6.82
N ASN A 41 8.14 -13.18 -6.00
CA ASN A 41 8.14 -11.77 -6.36
C ASN A 41 9.49 -11.11 -6.01
N VAL A 42 10.41 -11.10 -6.97
CA VAL A 42 11.73 -10.45 -6.82
C VAL A 42 11.64 -8.94 -6.57
N ASN A 43 10.49 -8.31 -6.82
CA ASN A 43 10.29 -6.87 -6.65
C ASN A 43 9.79 -6.48 -5.25
N ILE A 44 9.57 -7.44 -4.35
CA ILE A 44 9.04 -7.20 -3.00
C ILE A 44 9.85 -6.15 -2.23
N SER A 45 11.17 -6.15 -2.39
CA SER A 45 12.11 -5.27 -1.71
C SER A 45 12.47 -4.01 -2.49
N ALA A 46 11.83 -3.73 -3.62
CA ALA A 46 12.16 -2.56 -4.42
C ALA A 46 11.88 -1.26 -3.63
N SER A 47 12.88 -0.37 -3.61
CA SER A 47 12.81 0.93 -2.92
C SER A 47 11.73 1.84 -3.49
N GLY A 48 11.37 1.65 -4.76
CA GLY A 48 10.26 2.32 -5.43
C GLY A 48 9.79 1.50 -6.63
N GLY A 49 8.57 1.76 -7.11
CA GLY A 49 8.08 1.13 -8.33
C GLY A 49 7.79 -0.38 -8.26
N ALA A 50 7.78 -0.98 -7.07
CA ALA A 50 7.53 -2.42 -6.88
C ALA A 50 6.28 -2.92 -7.63
N GLY A 51 5.18 -2.15 -7.54
CA GLY A 51 3.94 -2.46 -8.25
C GLY A 51 4.05 -2.41 -9.78
N ILE A 52 4.83 -1.49 -10.34
CA ILE A 52 5.05 -1.36 -11.80
C ILE A 52 5.87 -2.56 -12.30
N ALA A 53 7.00 -2.83 -11.64
CA ALA A 53 7.88 -3.94 -12.02
C ALA A 53 7.16 -5.30 -11.90
N THR A 54 6.33 -5.45 -10.85
CA THR A 54 5.51 -6.66 -10.66
C THR A 54 4.44 -6.79 -11.74
N ALA A 55 3.75 -5.71 -12.10
CA ALA A 55 2.77 -5.72 -13.19
C ALA A 55 3.41 -6.10 -14.55
N GLN A 56 4.60 -5.56 -14.84
CA GLN A 56 5.37 -5.93 -16.04
C GLN A 56 5.78 -7.41 -16.03
N MET A 57 6.21 -7.93 -14.88
CA MET A 57 6.51 -9.37 -14.73
C MET A 57 5.29 -10.23 -15.05
N MET A 58 4.10 -9.87 -14.54
CA MET A 58 2.86 -10.60 -14.82
C MET A 58 2.48 -10.55 -16.30
N ALA A 59 2.64 -9.39 -16.95
CA ALA A 59 2.43 -9.25 -18.39
C ALA A 59 3.37 -10.14 -19.21
N ASN A 60 4.66 -10.17 -18.86
CA ASN A 60 5.66 -11.01 -19.52
C ASN A 60 5.37 -12.51 -19.36
N LYS A 61 4.69 -12.91 -18.28
CA LYS A 61 4.23 -14.28 -18.05
C LYS A 61 2.90 -14.62 -18.74
N GLY A 62 2.32 -13.69 -19.50
CA GLY A 62 1.06 -13.89 -20.23
C GLY A 62 -0.15 -14.01 -19.31
N VAL A 63 -0.08 -13.43 -18.12
CA VAL A 63 -1.22 -13.36 -17.18
C VAL A 63 -2.30 -12.48 -17.79
N GLN A 64 -3.55 -12.93 -17.72
CA GLN A 64 -4.71 -12.19 -18.23
C GLN A 64 -5.56 -11.61 -17.10
N VAL A 65 -5.48 -12.20 -15.90
CA VAL A 65 -6.25 -11.78 -14.73
C VAL A 65 -5.37 -11.82 -13.50
N VAL A 66 -5.43 -10.78 -12.68
CA VAL A 66 -4.80 -10.72 -11.35
C VAL A 66 -5.87 -10.69 -10.27
N LEU A 67 -5.81 -11.61 -9.32
CA LEU A 67 -6.59 -11.63 -8.10
C LEU A 67 -5.70 -11.21 -6.93
N THR A 68 -6.08 -10.16 -6.21
CA THR A 68 -5.26 -9.64 -5.10
C THR A 68 -6.12 -8.94 -4.06
N GLY A 69 -5.59 -8.77 -2.85
CA GLY A 69 -6.26 -7.95 -1.84
C GLY A 69 -6.25 -6.48 -2.23
N ASN A 70 -5.08 -5.87 -2.45
CA ASN A 70 -4.99 -4.45 -2.80
C ASN A 70 -4.04 -4.16 -3.95
N THR A 71 -4.44 -3.17 -4.75
CA THR A 71 -3.71 -2.66 -5.92
C THR A 71 -3.68 -1.14 -5.87
N GLY A 72 -2.46 -0.57 -5.76
CA GLY A 72 -2.25 0.88 -5.80
C GLY A 72 -2.27 1.45 -7.24
N PRO A 73 -2.29 2.78 -7.41
CA PRO A 73 -2.54 3.43 -8.69
C PRO A 73 -1.58 3.04 -9.81
N ASN A 74 -0.27 3.04 -9.53
CA ASN A 74 0.74 2.73 -10.54
C ASN A 74 0.66 1.28 -11.02
N ALA A 75 0.41 0.34 -10.09
CA ALA A 75 0.25 -1.06 -10.43
C ALA A 75 -1.00 -1.28 -11.28
N TYR A 76 -2.13 -0.69 -10.85
CA TYR A 76 -3.40 -0.79 -11.56
C TYR A 76 -3.28 -0.25 -13.00
N GLN A 77 -2.71 0.95 -13.17
CA GLN A 77 -2.47 1.54 -14.50
C GLN A 77 -1.56 0.67 -15.38
N THR A 78 -0.52 0.07 -14.82
CA THR A 78 0.41 -0.78 -15.58
C THR A 78 -0.27 -2.08 -16.01
N LEU A 79 -1.05 -2.70 -15.12
CA LEU A 79 -1.81 -3.92 -15.41
C LEU A 79 -2.84 -3.68 -16.51
N THR A 80 -3.64 -2.62 -16.39
CA THR A 80 -4.69 -2.30 -17.37
C THR A 80 -4.11 -1.89 -18.72
N ALA A 81 -3.00 -1.15 -18.75
CA ALA A 81 -2.29 -0.82 -19.99
C ALA A 81 -1.73 -2.08 -20.69
N ALA A 82 -1.41 -3.13 -19.94
CA ALA A 82 -1.01 -4.44 -20.47
C ALA A 82 -2.20 -5.34 -20.85
N GLY A 83 -3.44 -4.85 -20.75
CA GLY A 83 -4.65 -5.64 -21.03
C GLY A 83 -4.99 -6.67 -19.95
N ILE A 84 -4.42 -6.56 -18.75
CA ILE A 84 -4.64 -7.48 -17.65
C ILE A 84 -5.83 -7.01 -16.82
N GLN A 85 -6.82 -7.88 -16.64
CA GLN A 85 -7.96 -7.64 -15.78
C GLN A 85 -7.52 -7.69 -14.31
N VAL A 86 -7.87 -6.67 -13.53
CA VAL A 86 -7.55 -6.62 -12.10
C VAL A 86 -8.79 -6.89 -11.29
N VAL A 87 -8.69 -7.77 -10.30
CA VAL A 87 -9.71 -8.00 -9.27
C VAL A 87 -9.06 -7.73 -7.92
N SER A 88 -9.52 -6.67 -7.27
CA SER A 88 -9.07 -6.25 -5.94
C SER A 88 -10.10 -6.63 -4.87
N GLY A 89 -9.69 -6.62 -3.61
CA GLY A 89 -10.54 -6.98 -2.47
C GLY A 89 -10.68 -8.48 -2.25
N VAL A 90 -9.85 -9.29 -2.90
CA VAL A 90 -9.85 -10.75 -2.74
C VAL A 90 -9.17 -11.12 -1.42
N SER A 91 -9.75 -12.07 -0.69
CA SER A 91 -9.27 -12.57 0.60
C SER A 91 -9.57 -14.06 0.75
N GLY A 92 -9.02 -14.68 1.80
CA GLY A 92 -9.06 -16.13 2.03
C GLY A 92 -7.93 -16.84 1.31
N THR A 93 -8.09 -18.15 1.10
CA THR A 93 -7.05 -18.96 0.45
C THR A 93 -6.97 -18.70 -1.05
N VAL A 94 -5.80 -18.97 -1.64
CA VAL A 94 -5.61 -18.92 -3.10
C VAL A 94 -6.62 -19.83 -3.81
N LYS A 95 -6.88 -21.02 -3.26
CA LYS A 95 -7.88 -21.95 -3.78
C LYS A 95 -9.29 -21.34 -3.80
N ASP A 96 -9.69 -20.67 -2.73
CA ASP A 96 -11.00 -20.00 -2.65
C ASP A 96 -11.10 -18.84 -3.64
N ALA A 97 -10.02 -18.07 -3.81
CA ALA A 97 -9.95 -17.01 -4.81
C ALA A 97 -10.16 -17.56 -6.23
N ILE A 98 -9.50 -18.67 -6.58
CA ILE A 98 -9.65 -19.30 -7.90
C ILE A 98 -11.08 -19.82 -8.09
N GLN A 99 -11.64 -20.47 -7.08
CA GLN A 99 -13.03 -20.97 -7.14
C GLN A 99 -14.05 -19.85 -7.23
N GLY A 100 -13.87 -18.77 -6.46
CA GLY A 100 -14.72 -17.59 -6.51
C GLY A 100 -14.70 -16.91 -7.88
N TYR A 101 -13.52 -16.85 -8.51
CA TYR A 101 -13.40 -16.35 -9.87
C TYR A 101 -14.15 -17.23 -10.88
N LYS A 102 -13.95 -18.56 -10.82
CA LYS A 102 -14.68 -19.51 -11.69
C LYS A 102 -16.19 -19.44 -11.52
N ALA A 103 -16.66 -19.16 -10.31
CA ALA A 103 -18.07 -19.00 -9.99
C ALA A 103 -18.63 -17.60 -10.33
N GLY A 104 -17.83 -16.69 -10.89
CA GLY A 104 -18.26 -15.33 -11.24
C GLY A 104 -18.57 -14.44 -10.03
N LYS A 105 -18.05 -14.77 -8.83
CA LYS A 105 -18.30 -14.00 -7.60
C LYS A 105 -17.60 -12.64 -7.58
N PHE A 106 -16.58 -12.47 -8.42
CA PHE A 106 -15.77 -11.27 -8.46
C PHE A 106 -16.13 -10.38 -9.63
N GLN A 107 -16.02 -9.08 -9.43
CA GLN A 107 -16.14 -8.07 -10.48
C GLN A 107 -14.75 -7.47 -10.73
N SER A 108 -14.48 -7.13 -11.99
CA SER A 108 -13.26 -6.39 -12.33
C SER A 108 -13.23 -5.07 -11.58
N SER A 109 -12.09 -4.75 -11.00
CA SER A 109 -11.81 -3.42 -10.47
C SER A 109 -11.77 -2.43 -11.62
N SER A 110 -12.47 -1.30 -11.49
CA SER A 110 -12.41 -0.18 -12.43
C SER A 110 -11.40 0.91 -12.01
N GLN A 111 -10.89 0.83 -10.78
CA GLN A 111 -9.96 1.77 -10.15
C GLN A 111 -9.05 1.04 -9.13
N PRO A 112 -7.90 1.63 -8.74
CA PRO A 112 -7.14 1.15 -7.58
C PRO A 112 -7.96 1.25 -6.30
N ASN A 113 -7.70 0.38 -5.32
CA ASN A 113 -8.46 0.34 -4.06
C ASN A 113 -7.66 0.82 -2.82
N VAL A 114 -6.42 1.25 -3.01
CA VAL A 114 -5.56 1.84 -1.98
C VAL A 114 -4.77 3.03 -2.53
N PRO A 115 -4.37 4.00 -1.68
CA PRO A 115 -3.48 5.09 -2.09
C PRO A 115 -2.11 4.60 -2.58
N GLY A 116 -1.33 5.51 -3.18
CA GLY A 116 0.07 5.24 -3.50
C GLY A 116 0.88 4.84 -2.27
N HIS A 117 1.93 4.04 -2.48
CA HIS A 117 2.86 3.56 -1.42
C HIS A 117 2.29 2.56 -0.41
N PHE A 118 1.10 1.99 -0.65
CA PHE A 118 0.57 0.91 0.17
C PHE A 118 1.55 -0.29 0.26
N GLY A 119 1.81 -0.79 1.47
CA GLY A 119 2.73 -1.89 1.71
C GLY A 119 4.22 -1.50 1.77
N MET A 120 4.56 -0.21 1.70
CA MET A 120 5.82 0.30 2.25
C MET A 120 5.80 0.14 3.76
N GLY A 121 6.74 -0.66 4.29
CA GLY A 121 6.76 -1.06 5.69
C GLY A 121 6.59 0.12 6.63
N GLY A 122 5.51 0.10 7.41
CA GLY A 122 5.43 0.87 8.65
C GLY A 122 6.38 0.23 9.64
N GLY A 123 7.58 0.79 9.77
CA GLY A 123 8.44 0.51 10.90
C GLY A 123 7.73 0.94 12.18
N VAL A 124 7.43 -0.03 13.04
CA VAL A 124 7.14 0.11 14.47
C VAL A 124 6.14 1.23 14.82
N GLY A 125 4.89 1.03 14.42
CA GLY A 125 3.74 1.50 15.21
C GLY A 125 3.60 0.64 16.47
N GLY A 126 4.65 0.61 17.30
CA GLY A 126 4.56 0.07 18.65
C GLY A 126 3.68 1.04 19.44
N GLY A 127 2.39 0.75 19.49
CA GLY A 127 1.49 1.33 20.48
C GLY A 127 1.96 0.94 21.87
N MET A 128 3.01 1.57 22.38
CA MET A 128 3.26 1.71 23.80
C MET A 128 2.22 2.68 24.31
N GLY A 129 1.02 2.14 24.58
CA GLY A 129 0.13 2.73 25.55
C GLY A 129 0.80 2.73 26.91
N MET A 130 1.76 3.65 27.13
CA MET A 130 2.10 4.10 28.46
C MET A 130 0.96 5.01 28.90
N GLY A 131 -0.09 4.40 29.44
CA GLY A 131 -1.02 5.11 30.30
C GLY A 131 -0.21 5.79 31.41
N PRO A 132 -0.56 7.04 31.82
CA PRO A 132 0.14 7.73 32.88
C PRO A 132 -0.21 7.09 34.23
N GLY A 133 0.47 5.99 34.54
CA GLY A 133 0.47 5.36 35.85
C GLY A 133 1.33 6.16 36.80
N MET A 134 0.69 7.11 37.46
CA MET A 134 1.15 7.87 38.62
C MET A 134 1.87 6.97 39.65
N GLY A 135 3.20 7.06 39.76
CA GLY A 135 4.03 6.25 40.65
C GLY A 135 5.11 7.07 41.34
N ARG A 136 4.66 7.90 42.28
CA ARG A 136 5.44 8.71 43.23
C ARG A 136 6.40 7.84 44.06
N GLY A 137 7.71 8.12 44.02
CA GLY A 137 8.70 7.47 44.88
C GLY A 137 9.99 8.28 45.03
N MET A 138 10.20 8.83 46.23
CA MET A 138 11.32 9.69 46.66
C MET A 138 12.63 8.90 46.91
N GLY A 139 13.76 9.61 46.78
CA GLY A 139 15.07 9.25 47.37
C GLY A 139 16.20 9.55 46.39
N GLY A 140 17.00 10.60 46.50
CA GLY A 140 17.66 11.14 47.69
C GLY A 140 19.04 10.50 47.83
N GLY A 141 20.07 11.04 47.18
CA GLY A 141 21.43 10.50 47.30
C GLY A 141 22.50 11.31 46.55
N VAL A 142 23.27 12.08 47.31
CA VAL A 142 24.37 12.97 46.91
C VAL A 142 25.60 12.17 46.47
N GLY A 143 26.16 12.48 45.29
CA GLY A 143 27.44 11.98 44.81
C GLY A 143 28.33 13.10 44.26
N ARG A 144 29.34 13.49 45.05
CA ARG A 144 30.42 14.45 44.77
C ARG A 144 31.21 14.09 43.51
N GLY A 145 31.53 15.08 42.66
CA GLY A 145 32.57 14.92 41.62
C GLY A 145 32.84 16.22 40.85
N ARG A 146 34.06 16.71 40.92
CA ARG A 146 34.57 18.02 40.50
C ARG A 146 35.23 17.87 39.12
N GLY A 147 34.86 18.66 38.10
CA GLY A 147 35.53 18.62 36.79
C GLY A 147 35.03 19.69 35.82
N MET A 148 35.98 20.37 35.17
CA MET A 148 35.83 21.55 34.32
C MET A 148 34.96 21.36 33.08
N GLY A 149 34.47 22.50 32.58
CA GLY A 149 33.58 22.64 31.44
C GLY A 149 34.13 22.15 30.11
N VAL A 150 33.21 21.57 29.34
CA VAL A 150 33.07 21.68 27.90
C VAL A 150 31.55 21.69 27.67
N ILE A 151 31.03 22.74 27.03
CA ILE A 151 29.60 22.86 26.72
C ILE A 151 29.39 22.11 25.39
N PRO A 152 28.65 20.99 25.32
CA PRO A 152 28.15 20.51 24.03
C PRO A 152 26.91 21.34 23.70
N SER A 153 26.93 22.02 22.56
CA SER A 153 25.72 22.58 21.96
C SER A 153 24.80 21.43 21.54
N GLU A 154 23.96 20.95 22.45
CA GLU A 154 22.88 20.03 22.12
C GLU A 154 21.78 20.82 21.42
N GLY A 155 21.68 20.59 20.11
CA GLY A 155 20.62 21.13 19.28
C GLY A 155 19.27 20.76 19.87
N TYR A 156 18.45 21.77 20.16
CA TYR A 156 17.04 21.58 20.44
C TYR A 156 16.43 20.74 19.31
N PRO A 157 15.78 19.60 19.60
CA PRO A 157 14.98 18.94 18.58
C PRO A 157 13.91 19.94 18.11
N PRO A 158 13.61 20.02 16.81
CA PRO A 158 12.57 20.91 16.32
C PRO A 158 11.27 20.55 17.06
N GLN A 159 10.70 21.53 17.75
CA GLN A 159 9.42 21.36 18.40
C GLN A 159 8.40 20.89 17.34
N PRO A 160 7.65 19.80 17.60
CA PRO A 160 6.58 19.41 16.69
C PRO A 160 5.62 20.59 16.53
N PRO A 161 5.11 20.86 15.31
CA PRO A 161 4.19 21.96 15.08
C PRO A 161 3.02 21.84 16.05
N SER A 162 2.65 22.95 16.69
CA SER A 162 1.51 22.95 17.61
C SER A 162 0.24 22.52 16.87
N PRO A 163 -0.75 21.92 17.55
CA PRO A 163 -2.00 21.46 16.93
C PRO A 163 -2.68 22.55 16.07
N GLU A 164 -2.49 23.84 16.40
CA GLU A 164 -3.01 24.96 15.61
C GLU A 164 -2.33 25.06 14.23
N ARG A 165 -1.01 24.82 14.14
CA ARG A 165 -0.28 24.83 12.86
C ARG A 165 -0.65 23.64 11.97
N GLU A 166 -0.89 22.49 12.58
CA GLU A 166 -1.37 21.31 11.86
C GLU A 166 -2.77 21.57 11.28
N LEU A 167 -3.66 22.16 12.09
CA LEU A 167 -4.99 22.58 11.64
C LEU A 167 -4.92 23.59 10.48
N GLU A 168 -4.03 24.56 10.55
CA GLU A 168 -3.82 25.56 9.49
C GLU A 168 -3.28 24.92 8.20
N SER A 169 -2.33 23.98 8.31
CA SER A 169 -1.81 23.22 7.17
C SER A 169 -2.91 22.38 6.51
N LEU A 170 -3.72 21.68 7.30
CA LEU A 170 -4.83 20.86 6.79
C LEU A 170 -5.90 21.72 6.11
N LYS A 171 -6.20 22.90 6.65
CA LYS A 171 -7.11 23.86 6.01
C LYS A 171 -6.56 24.36 4.67
N SER A 172 -5.28 24.72 4.62
CA SER A 172 -4.61 25.15 3.38
C SER A 172 -4.62 24.03 2.33
N GLN A 173 -4.30 22.80 2.72
CA GLN A 173 -4.38 21.62 1.85
C GLN A 173 -5.81 21.38 1.33
N SER A 174 -6.81 21.48 2.20
CA SER A 174 -8.22 21.35 1.80
C SER A 174 -8.63 22.42 0.79
N GLN A 175 -8.17 23.66 0.94
CA GLN A 175 -8.48 24.74 0.01
C GLN A 175 -7.81 24.53 -1.35
N ALA A 176 -6.55 24.09 -1.37
CA ALA A 176 -5.84 23.77 -2.60
C ALA A 176 -6.53 22.65 -3.38
N LEU A 177 -6.93 21.58 -2.70
CA LEU A 177 -7.67 20.47 -3.32
C LEU A 177 -9.02 20.93 -3.88
N ALA A 178 -9.74 21.80 -3.18
CA ALA A 178 -11.00 22.36 -3.67
C ALA A 178 -10.80 23.19 -4.96
N GLN A 179 -9.71 23.96 -5.05
CA GLN A 179 -9.37 24.70 -6.26
C GLN A 179 -9.04 23.77 -7.42
N GLN A 180 -8.25 22.71 -7.18
CA GLN A 180 -7.93 21.72 -8.22
C GLN A 180 -9.19 21.00 -8.72
N LEU A 181 -10.10 20.63 -7.82
CA LEU A 181 -11.38 20.02 -8.18
C LEU A 181 -12.21 20.95 -9.07
N SER A 182 -12.27 22.24 -8.74
CA SER A 182 -12.98 23.23 -9.55
C SER A 182 -12.37 23.40 -10.95
N GLU A 183 -11.04 23.38 -11.07
CA GLU A 183 -10.35 23.46 -12.36
C GLU A 183 -10.62 22.21 -13.22
N ILE A 184 -10.58 21.03 -12.61
CA ILE A 184 -10.90 19.77 -13.28
C ILE A 184 -12.35 19.80 -13.79
N GLN A 185 -13.30 20.21 -12.97
CA GLN A 185 -14.72 20.33 -13.35
C GLN A 185 -14.91 21.30 -14.52
N ARG A 186 -14.27 22.46 -14.48
CA ARG A 186 -14.31 23.42 -15.59
C ARG A 186 -13.79 22.82 -16.90
N ARG A 187 -12.70 22.05 -16.83
CA ARG A 187 -12.11 21.41 -18.01
C ARG A 187 -13.00 20.30 -18.57
N ILE A 188 -13.73 19.58 -17.71
CA ILE A 188 -14.75 18.61 -18.11
C ILE A 188 -15.86 19.33 -18.90
N GLU A 189 -16.43 20.41 -18.36
CA GLU A 189 -17.50 21.17 -19.04
C GLU A 189 -17.05 21.76 -20.39
N GLU A 190 -15.81 22.27 -20.48
CA GLU A 190 -15.25 22.78 -21.74
C GLU A 190 -15.09 21.70 -22.80
N LEU A 191 -14.75 20.46 -22.39
CA LEU A 191 -14.62 19.33 -23.30
C LEU A 191 -15.99 18.79 -23.72
N GLU A 192 -16.96 18.72 -22.81
CA GLU A 192 -18.34 18.34 -23.12
C GLU A 192 -18.97 19.29 -24.15
N LYS A 193 -18.76 20.61 -24.01
CA LYS A 193 -19.22 21.61 -24.98
C LYS A 193 -18.54 21.55 -26.34
N LYS A 194 -17.33 20.98 -26.43
CA LYS A 194 -16.62 20.77 -27.71
C LYS A 194 -17.00 19.47 -28.40
N ALA A 195 -17.54 18.51 -27.64
CA ALA A 195 -17.90 17.18 -28.12
C ALA A 195 -19.36 17.06 -28.58
N GLY A 196 -20.23 18.00 -28.19
CA GLY A 196 -21.61 18.14 -28.68
C GLY A 196 -21.75 19.20 -29.76
#